data_AF-A0A5J4KKX5-F1
#
_entry.id   AF-A0A5J4KKX5-F1
#
_cell.length_a   1.000
_cell.length_b   1.000
_cell.length_c   1.000
_cell.angle_alpha   90.00
_cell.angle_beta   90.00
_cell.angle_gamma   90.00
#
_symmetry.space_group_name_H-M   'P 1'
#
loop_
_entity.id
_entity.type
_entity.pdbx_description
1 polymer ?
#
loop_
_entity_poly.entity_id
_entity_poly.type
_entity_poly.pdbx_seq_one_letter_code
_entity_poly.pdbx_strand_id
1 'polypeptide(L)'
;MGYELTALIGRENLASVPLEYSNACVIPLRHNLQMIPLTIAFWNELGDRHDAGSPRRYEHIGAISISTCIVELAQQLSKQDYVAYVEAGFLGGIGSQQAIVWQEGKVILATTMYDFGAINQALRCFGVQANNPDILDEFMMVGLGRWRYTEHWPESRVAPQSRELLQLLMALAQAEKALRELNPGSSSYQLAEAHKKCIEQQLRDIRHRERK
;
A
#
# COMPACT_ATOMS: atom_id res chain seq x y z
N MET A 1 13.57 -8.39 19.67
CA MET A 1 13.21 -7.88 18.32
C MET A 1 11.87 -7.17 18.44
N GLY A 2 11.70 -6.04 17.76
CA GLY A 2 10.46 -5.25 17.79
C GLY A 2 9.63 -5.42 16.51
N TYR A 3 8.34 -5.15 16.61
CA TYR A 3 7.42 -5.02 15.48
C TYR A 3 6.48 -3.84 15.74
N GLU A 4 6.36 -2.96 14.77
CA GLU A 4 5.50 -1.79 14.79
C GLU A 4 4.79 -1.66 13.44
N LEU A 5 3.47 -1.56 13.47
CA LEU A 5 2.65 -1.29 12.31
C LEU A 5 1.51 -0.37 12.72
N THR A 6 1.29 0.69 11.97
CA THR A 6 0.05 1.50 11.99
C THR A 6 -0.33 1.75 10.54
N ALA A 7 -1.52 1.29 10.13
CA ALA A 7 -1.90 1.33 8.72
C ALA A 7 -3.41 1.30 8.49
N LEU A 8 -3.82 1.77 7.32
CA LEU A 8 -5.12 1.45 6.72
C LEU A 8 -4.96 0.28 5.75
N ILE A 9 -5.88 -0.68 5.78
CA ILE A 9 -5.96 -1.82 4.86
C ILE A 9 -7.30 -1.77 4.15
N GLY A 10 -7.30 -2.04 2.85
CA GLY A 10 -8.48 -1.99 2.00
C GLY A 10 -8.22 -2.70 0.67
N ARG A 11 -8.97 -2.34 -0.37
CA ARG A 11 -8.77 -2.79 -1.75
C ARG A 11 -8.52 -1.57 -2.63
N GLU A 12 -9.11 -1.54 -3.82
CA GLU A 12 -8.96 -0.44 -4.78
C GLU A 12 -9.53 0.89 -4.27
N ASN A 13 -10.41 0.86 -3.25
CA ASN A 13 -10.90 2.07 -2.58
C ASN A 13 -9.78 2.93 -1.96
N LEU A 14 -8.60 2.36 -1.69
CA LEU A 14 -7.45 3.12 -1.20
C LEU A 14 -6.70 3.90 -2.29
N ALA A 15 -6.96 3.63 -3.58
CA ALA A 15 -6.20 4.17 -4.70
C ALA A 15 -6.31 5.69 -4.86
N SER A 16 -7.38 6.31 -4.34
CA SER A 16 -7.56 7.77 -4.42
C SER A 16 -6.75 8.53 -3.36
N VAL A 17 -6.37 7.90 -2.25
CA VAL A 17 -5.73 8.60 -1.12
C VAL A 17 -4.44 9.30 -1.52
N PRO A 18 -3.52 8.70 -2.32
CA PRO A 18 -2.32 9.40 -2.78
C PRO A 18 -2.55 10.57 -3.74
N LEU A 19 -3.75 10.69 -4.33
CA LEU A 19 -4.12 11.84 -5.16
C LEU A 19 -4.41 13.07 -4.29
N GLU A 20 -4.95 12.82 -3.09
CA GLU A 20 -5.29 13.86 -2.13
C GLU A 20 -4.11 14.13 -1.19
N TYR A 21 -3.39 13.10 -0.74
CA TYR A 21 -2.33 13.18 0.27
C TYR A 21 -0.97 12.75 -0.31
N SER A 22 -0.05 13.71 -0.40
CA SER A 22 1.26 13.53 -1.06
C SER A 22 2.17 12.53 -0.36
N ASN A 23 2.06 12.40 0.96
CA ASN A 23 2.83 11.46 1.77
C ASN A 23 2.18 10.08 1.88
N ALA A 24 0.92 9.93 1.44
CA ALA A 24 0.27 8.62 1.42
C ALA A 24 0.91 7.71 0.36
N CYS A 25 1.08 6.43 0.70
CA CYS A 25 1.54 5.41 -0.23
C CYS A 25 0.63 4.21 -0.21
N VAL A 26 0.20 3.74 -1.38
CA VAL A 26 -0.54 2.49 -1.49
C VAL A 26 0.44 1.37 -1.81
N ILE A 27 0.46 0.36 -0.95
CA ILE A 27 1.33 -0.82 -1.06
C ILE A 27 0.47 -2.04 -1.31
N PRO A 28 0.73 -2.81 -2.38
CA PRO A 28 0.00 -4.05 -2.61
C PRO A 28 0.37 -5.12 -1.57
N LEU A 29 -0.65 -5.68 -0.96
CA LEU A 29 -0.59 -6.92 -0.19
C LEU A 29 -1.06 -8.09 -1.06
N ARG A 30 -0.93 -9.31 -0.54
CA ARG A 30 -1.54 -10.49 -1.19
C ARG A 30 -3.07 -10.46 -0.99
N HIS A 31 -3.80 -11.35 -1.67
CA HIS A 31 -5.27 -11.47 -1.58
C HIS A 31 -6.06 -10.26 -2.08
N ASN A 32 -5.51 -9.56 -3.08
CA ASN A 32 -6.09 -8.35 -3.64
C ASN A 32 -6.40 -7.29 -2.56
N LEU A 33 -5.52 -7.22 -1.56
CA LEU A 33 -5.54 -6.20 -0.53
C LEU A 33 -4.47 -5.16 -0.82
N GLN A 34 -4.71 -3.96 -0.33
CA GLN A 34 -3.81 -2.83 -0.37
C GLN A 34 -3.67 -2.28 1.03
N MET A 35 -2.54 -1.64 1.29
CA MET A 35 -2.26 -1.01 2.57
C MET A 35 -1.71 0.39 2.36
N ILE A 36 -2.14 1.33 3.20
CA ILE A 36 -1.50 2.63 3.37
C ILE A 36 -0.88 2.65 4.76
N PRO A 37 0.45 2.51 4.89
CA PRO A 37 1.14 2.77 6.16
C PRO A 37 0.90 4.22 6.58
N LEU A 38 0.50 4.40 7.83
CA LEU A 38 0.36 5.70 8.47
C LEU A 38 1.73 6.12 9.01
N THR A 39 2.65 6.43 8.09
CA THR A 39 3.97 6.96 8.47
C THR A 39 3.84 8.30 9.18
N ILE A 40 4.86 8.71 9.92
CA ILE A 40 4.91 10.01 10.59
C ILE A 40 4.61 11.14 9.59
N ALA A 41 5.17 11.07 8.37
CA ALA A 41 4.92 12.07 7.33
C ALA A 41 3.44 12.12 6.91
N PHE A 42 2.80 10.96 6.70
CA PHE A 42 1.39 10.92 6.32
C PHE A 42 0.46 11.29 7.50
N TRP A 43 0.80 10.87 8.72
CA TRP A 43 0.08 11.22 9.95
C TRP A 43 0.10 12.73 10.23
N ASN A 44 1.20 13.41 9.91
CA ASN A 44 1.29 14.87 10.00
C ASN A 44 0.46 15.55 8.91
N GLU A 45 0.56 15.12 7.66
CA GLU A 45 -0.24 15.69 6.57
C GLU A 45 -1.75 15.54 6.81
N LEU A 46 -2.19 14.40 7.36
CA LEU A 46 -3.59 14.20 7.76
C LEU A 46 -4.02 15.23 8.82
N GLY A 47 -3.21 15.41 9.86
CA GLY A 47 -3.50 16.37 10.93
C GLY A 47 -3.55 17.82 10.43
N ASP A 48 -2.57 18.22 9.62
CA ASP A 48 -2.46 19.60 9.14
C ASP A 48 -3.67 20.01 8.28
N ARG A 49 -4.22 19.08 7.48
CA ARG A 49 -5.39 19.34 6.63
C ARG A 49 -6.71 19.35 7.38
N HIS A 50 -6.85 18.48 8.38
CA HIS A 50 -8.10 18.31 9.12
C HIS A 50 -8.25 19.29 10.27
N ASP A 51 -7.17 19.59 10.98
CA ASP A 51 -7.22 20.37 12.21
C ASP A 51 -6.63 21.79 12.06
N ALA A 52 -6.02 22.17 10.93
CA ALA A 52 -5.57 23.53 10.58
C ALA A 52 -5.02 24.39 11.76
N GLY A 53 -4.19 23.79 12.61
CA GLY A 53 -3.59 24.46 13.79
C GLY A 53 -4.34 24.28 15.11
N SER A 54 -5.42 23.50 15.14
CA SER A 54 -6.13 23.07 16.36
C SER A 54 -5.50 21.82 16.97
N PRO A 55 -5.71 21.55 18.27
CA PRO A 55 -5.28 20.30 18.89
C PRO A 55 -5.93 19.10 18.19
N ARG A 56 -5.14 18.05 17.96
CA ARG A 56 -5.63 16.80 17.36
C ARG A 56 -6.78 16.24 18.19
N ARG A 57 -7.89 15.95 17.51
CA ARG A 57 -9.07 15.33 18.11
C ARG A 57 -8.96 13.80 18.06
N TYR A 58 -9.44 13.17 19.11
CA TYR A 58 -9.47 11.72 19.25
C TYR A 58 -10.89 11.28 19.60
N GLU A 59 -11.25 10.11 19.09
CA GLU A 59 -12.50 9.43 19.33
C GLU A 59 -12.25 8.05 19.93
N HIS A 60 -13.23 7.56 20.68
CA HIS A 60 -13.21 6.22 21.24
C HIS A 60 -14.15 5.31 20.46
N ILE A 61 -13.58 4.26 19.85
CA ILE A 61 -14.34 3.20 19.20
C ILE A 61 -14.09 1.92 19.99
N GLY A 62 -15.05 1.57 20.85
CA GLY A 62 -14.85 0.53 21.87
C GLY A 62 -13.74 0.94 22.84
N ALA A 63 -12.73 0.08 22.99
CA ALA A 63 -11.56 0.34 23.85
C ALA A 63 -10.41 1.07 23.12
N ILE A 64 -10.57 1.40 21.84
CA ILE A 64 -9.51 1.98 21.00
C ILE A 64 -9.69 3.49 20.94
N SER A 65 -8.63 4.24 21.27
CA SER A 65 -8.54 5.68 21.04
C SER A 65 -7.87 5.94 19.70
N ILE A 66 -8.53 6.64 18.80
CA ILE A 66 -8.07 6.87 17.41
C ILE A 66 -8.31 8.32 17.02
N SER A 67 -7.44 8.89 16.19
CA SER A 67 -7.61 10.28 15.74
C SER A 67 -8.83 10.43 14.83
N THR A 68 -9.62 11.48 15.05
CA THR A 68 -10.84 11.79 14.28
C THR A 68 -10.58 11.83 12.77
N CYS A 69 -9.46 12.39 12.32
CA CYS A 69 -9.15 12.48 10.89
C CYS A 69 -8.99 11.10 10.21
N ILE A 70 -8.57 10.07 10.96
CA ILE A 70 -8.46 8.70 10.47
C ILE A 70 -9.84 8.04 10.44
N VAL A 71 -10.66 8.30 11.46
CA VAL A 71 -12.05 7.83 11.48
C VAL A 71 -12.81 8.39 10.28
N GLU A 72 -12.74 9.70 10.04
CA GLU A 72 -13.40 10.36 8.91
C GLU A 72 -12.90 9.81 7.56
N LEU A 73 -11.58 9.66 7.39
CA LEU A 73 -11.01 9.08 6.17
C LEU A 73 -11.47 7.63 5.97
N ALA A 74 -11.41 6.78 7.01
CA ALA A 74 -11.83 5.39 6.93
C ALA A 74 -13.34 5.26 6.65
N GLN A 75 -14.17 6.11 7.26
CA GLN A 75 -15.61 6.17 6.98
C GLN A 75 -15.90 6.58 5.53
N GLN A 76 -15.18 7.56 4.99
CA GLN A 76 -15.33 7.98 3.60
C GLN A 76 -14.94 6.87 2.62
N LEU A 77 -13.75 6.29 2.80
CA LEU A 77 -13.23 5.22 1.95
C LEU A 77 -14.07 3.95 2.07
N SER A 78 -14.68 3.71 3.24
CA SER A 78 -15.51 2.53 3.45
C SER A 78 -16.87 2.54 2.77
N LYS A 79 -17.26 3.67 2.15
CA LYS A 79 -18.49 3.76 1.33
C LYS A 79 -18.39 2.94 0.04
N GLN A 80 -17.18 2.66 -0.44
CA GLN A 80 -16.96 1.89 -1.66
C GLN A 80 -16.70 0.40 -1.39
N ASP A 81 -15.92 0.08 -0.36
CA ASP A 81 -15.57 -1.28 0.05
C ASP A 81 -15.09 -1.27 1.52
N TYR A 82 -14.80 -2.41 2.12
CA TYR A 82 -14.27 -2.48 3.49
C TYR A 82 -12.97 -1.67 3.65
N VAL A 83 -12.79 -1.07 4.83
CA VAL A 83 -11.54 -0.45 5.26
C VAL A 83 -11.26 -0.87 6.68
N ALA A 84 -10.02 -1.26 6.96
CA ALA A 84 -9.56 -1.54 8.31
C ALA A 84 -8.44 -0.60 8.70
N TYR A 85 -8.53 -0.05 9.89
CA TYR A 85 -7.39 0.50 10.61
C TYR A 85 -6.78 -0.62 11.45
N VAL A 86 -5.45 -0.74 11.41
CA VAL A 86 -4.72 -1.74 12.19
C VAL A 86 -3.54 -1.09 12.88
N GLU A 87 -3.30 -1.52 14.12
CA GLU A 87 -2.08 -1.21 14.85
C GLU A 87 -1.51 -2.45 15.52
N ALA A 88 -0.19 -2.50 15.58
CA ALA A 88 0.56 -3.49 16.34
C ALA A 88 1.82 -2.83 16.91
N GLY A 89 2.09 -3.09 18.18
CA GLY A 89 3.32 -2.68 18.85
C GLY A 89 3.82 -3.79 19.74
N PHE A 90 4.94 -4.42 19.37
CA PHE A 90 5.59 -5.49 20.11
C PHE A 90 7.05 -5.16 20.36
N LEU A 91 7.50 -5.40 21.60
CA LEU A 91 8.90 -5.34 21.98
C LEU A 91 9.26 -6.62 22.73
N GLY A 92 10.15 -7.43 22.14
CA GLY A 92 10.59 -8.67 22.78
C GLY A 92 9.49 -9.72 22.91
N GLY A 93 8.49 -9.70 22.03
CA GLY A 93 7.35 -10.62 22.04
C GLY A 93 6.20 -10.18 22.94
N ILE A 94 6.35 -9.09 23.70
CA ILE A 94 5.28 -8.52 24.51
C ILE A 94 4.74 -7.30 23.78
N GLY A 95 3.41 -7.22 23.66
CA GLY A 95 2.78 -6.17 22.89
C GLY A 95 1.27 -6.28 22.82
N SER A 96 0.70 -5.46 21.97
CA SER A 96 -0.73 -5.48 21.67
C SER A 96 -0.98 -5.27 20.19
N GLN A 97 -2.14 -5.74 19.75
CA GLN A 97 -2.71 -5.41 18.47
C GLN A 97 -4.09 -4.82 18.65
N GLN A 98 -4.45 -3.90 17.78
CA GLN A 98 -5.81 -3.40 17.68
C GLN A 98 -6.21 -3.21 16.23
N ALA A 99 -7.50 -3.36 15.97
CA ALA A 99 -8.07 -3.17 14.65
C ALA A 99 -9.50 -2.64 14.73
N ILE A 100 -9.84 -1.79 13.79
CA ILE A 100 -11.20 -1.29 13.56
C ILE A 100 -11.52 -1.51 12.09
N VAL A 101 -12.70 -2.06 11.78
CA VAL A 101 -13.16 -2.28 10.41
C VAL A 101 -14.43 -1.49 10.19
N TRP A 102 -14.47 -0.76 9.08
CA TRP A 102 -15.63 -0.04 8.59
C TRP A 102 -16.16 -0.67 7.30
N GLN A 103 -17.49 -0.65 7.17
CA GLN A 103 -18.23 -0.96 5.95
C GLN A 103 -19.38 0.03 5.83
N GLU A 104 -19.56 0.62 4.64
CA GLU A 104 -20.61 1.62 4.38
C GLU A 104 -20.59 2.79 5.37
N GLY A 105 -19.39 3.23 5.79
CA GLY A 105 -19.21 4.31 6.75
C GLY A 105 -19.50 3.93 8.21
N LYS A 106 -19.77 2.66 8.52
CA LYS A 106 -20.11 2.19 9.88
C LYS A 106 -19.07 1.21 10.39
N VAL A 107 -18.77 1.29 11.69
CA VAL A 107 -17.90 0.31 12.36
C VAL A 107 -18.64 -1.03 12.44
N ILE A 108 -18.01 -2.10 11.95
CA ILE A 108 -18.52 -3.48 12.04
C ILE A 108 -17.66 -4.37 12.95
N LEU A 109 -16.42 -3.97 13.21
CA LEU A 109 -15.50 -4.62 14.13
C LEU A 109 -14.64 -3.56 14.80
N ALA A 110 -14.46 -3.66 16.11
CA ALA A 110 -13.45 -2.93 16.86
C ALA A 110 -12.91 -3.86 17.95
N THR A 111 -11.65 -4.23 17.85
CA THR A 111 -11.05 -5.26 18.70
C THR A 111 -9.63 -4.88 19.08
N THR A 112 -9.30 -5.07 20.35
CA THR A 112 -7.96 -4.86 20.90
C THR A 112 -7.58 -6.08 21.71
N MET A 113 -6.33 -6.52 21.57
CA MET A 113 -5.81 -7.72 22.20
C MET A 113 -4.42 -7.44 22.76
N TYR A 114 -4.22 -7.82 24.02
CA TYR A 114 -2.89 -8.05 24.54
C TYR A 114 -2.41 -9.36 23.89
N ASP A 115 -1.33 -9.30 23.11
CA ASP A 115 -0.84 -10.33 22.18
C ASP A 115 -1.43 -10.28 20.74
N PHE A 116 -1.23 -11.34 19.95
CA PHE A 116 -1.64 -11.44 18.54
C PHE A 116 -3.14 -11.70 18.36
N GLY A 117 -3.70 -11.25 17.23
CA GLY A 117 -4.97 -11.76 16.70
C GLY A 117 -5.97 -10.68 16.28
N ALA A 118 -5.88 -9.46 16.81
CA ALA A 118 -6.78 -8.36 16.43
C ALA A 118 -6.71 -8.07 14.92
N ILE A 119 -5.51 -8.06 14.35
CA ILE A 119 -5.31 -7.86 12.90
C ILE A 119 -5.90 -9.04 12.11
N ASN A 120 -5.73 -10.28 12.58
CA ASN A 120 -6.27 -11.46 11.90
C ASN A 120 -7.81 -11.44 11.88
N GLN A 121 -8.45 -10.95 12.95
CA GLN A 121 -9.90 -10.75 12.95
C GLN A 121 -10.35 -9.74 11.89
N ALA A 122 -9.63 -8.62 11.75
CA ALA A 122 -9.92 -7.64 10.71
C ALA A 122 -9.71 -8.23 9.30
N LEU A 123 -8.63 -8.99 9.07
CA LEU A 123 -8.36 -9.62 7.77
C LEU A 123 -9.44 -10.66 7.38
N ARG A 124 -10.03 -11.36 8.36
CA ARG A 124 -11.16 -12.26 8.11
C ARG A 124 -12.41 -11.53 7.62
N CYS A 125 -12.63 -10.27 8.01
CA CYS A 125 -13.71 -9.45 7.44
C CYS A 125 -13.53 -9.22 5.93
N PHE A 126 -12.30 -9.23 5.42
CA PHE A 126 -12.00 -9.17 3.98
C PHE A 126 -12.06 -10.54 3.28
N GLY A 127 -12.43 -11.60 3.99
CA GLY A 127 -12.46 -12.97 3.48
C GLY A 127 -11.10 -13.66 3.41
N VAL A 128 -10.07 -13.11 4.08
CA VAL A 128 -8.76 -13.78 4.18
C VAL A 128 -8.89 -14.94 5.17
N GLN A 129 -8.48 -16.13 4.73
CA GLN A 129 -8.40 -17.32 5.57
C GLN A 129 -7.06 -18.03 5.32
N ALA A 130 -6.36 -18.36 6.40
CA ALA A 130 -5.12 -19.13 6.34
C ALA A 130 -5.44 -20.62 6.13
N ASN A 131 -5.74 -20.99 4.88
CA ASN A 131 -6.10 -22.37 4.51
C ASN A 131 -4.89 -23.19 4.00
N ASN A 132 -3.68 -22.65 4.11
CA ASN A 132 -2.44 -23.30 3.70
C ASN A 132 -1.70 -23.84 4.93
N PRO A 133 -1.37 -25.15 5.00
CA PRO A 133 -0.60 -25.74 6.10
C PRO A 133 0.74 -25.06 6.40
N ASP A 134 1.38 -24.45 5.39
CA ASP A 134 2.68 -23.77 5.52
C ASP A 134 2.57 -22.33 6.04
N ILE A 135 1.35 -21.80 6.20
CA ILE A 135 1.10 -20.42 6.57
C ILE A 135 0.33 -20.38 7.89
N LEU A 136 0.99 -19.88 8.92
CA LEU A 136 0.48 -19.85 10.30
C LEU A 136 -0.86 -19.13 10.44
N ASP A 137 -1.02 -17.97 9.78
CA ASP A 137 -2.18 -17.13 9.98
C ASP A 137 -2.43 -16.12 8.84
N GLU A 138 -3.55 -15.38 8.96
CA GLU A 138 -3.96 -14.38 7.98
C GLU A 138 -2.92 -13.26 7.80
N PHE A 139 -2.26 -12.84 8.89
CA PHE A 139 -1.21 -11.82 8.86
C PHE A 139 -0.03 -12.23 7.96
N MET A 140 0.46 -13.46 8.11
CA MET A 140 1.51 -14.00 7.25
C MET A 140 1.01 -14.24 5.83
N MET A 141 -0.25 -14.66 5.68
CA MET A 141 -0.90 -14.91 4.38
C MET A 141 -0.94 -13.66 3.51
N VAL A 142 -1.26 -12.50 4.08
CA VAL A 142 -1.29 -11.21 3.34
C VAL A 142 0.10 -10.57 3.18
N GLY A 143 1.09 -11.08 3.91
CA GLY A 143 2.49 -10.64 3.84
C GLY A 143 2.80 -9.42 4.71
N LEU A 144 2.10 -9.23 5.84
CA LEU A 144 2.39 -8.15 6.80
C LEU A 144 3.67 -8.39 7.61
N GLY A 145 4.25 -9.59 7.56
CA GLY A 145 5.56 -9.90 8.15
C GLY A 145 6.76 -9.44 7.33
N ARG A 146 6.56 -8.81 6.15
CA ARG A 146 7.65 -8.40 5.25
C ARG A 146 8.54 -7.31 5.85
N TRP A 147 7.96 -6.32 6.52
CA TRP A 147 8.67 -5.25 7.21
C TRP A 147 8.21 -5.16 8.65
N ARG A 148 9.16 -4.84 9.54
CA ARG A 148 8.92 -4.79 10.98
C ARG A 148 8.50 -3.43 11.51
N TYR A 149 8.64 -2.36 10.72
CA TYR A 149 8.37 -0.99 11.17
C TYR A 149 7.55 -0.27 10.10
N THR A 150 6.50 0.46 10.52
CA THR A 150 5.61 1.26 9.66
C THR A 150 6.40 2.10 8.64
N GLU A 151 7.46 2.75 9.11
CA GLU A 151 8.27 3.68 8.32
C GLU A 151 9.07 3.02 7.18
N HIS A 152 9.33 1.72 7.25
CA HIS A 152 10.09 1.02 6.20
C HIS A 152 9.21 0.49 5.08
N TRP A 153 7.88 0.47 5.27
CA TRP A 153 6.97 -0.01 4.24
C TRP A 153 7.03 0.79 2.94
N PRO A 154 7.07 2.14 2.95
CA PRO A 154 7.25 2.93 1.73
C PRO A 154 8.52 2.61 0.93
N GLU A 155 9.58 2.04 1.56
CA GLU A 155 10.79 1.62 0.86
C GLU A 155 10.52 0.45 -0.11
N SER A 156 9.43 -0.28 0.12
CA SER A 156 8.93 -1.32 -0.80
C SER A 156 8.15 -0.76 -1.99
N ARG A 157 7.94 0.56 -2.08
CA ARG A 157 7.58 1.20 -3.35
C ARG A 157 8.66 0.78 -4.34
N VAL A 158 8.27 -0.04 -5.31
CA VAL A 158 9.02 -0.32 -6.54
C VAL A 158 9.83 0.93 -6.88
N ALA A 159 11.16 0.85 -6.78
CA ALA A 159 12.06 2.01 -6.78
C ALA A 159 11.72 2.96 -7.94
N PRO A 160 12.03 4.27 -7.88
CA PRO A 160 11.84 5.17 -9.01
C PRO A 160 12.38 4.60 -10.34
N GLN A 161 13.49 3.87 -10.24
CA GLN A 161 14.16 3.14 -11.32
C GLN A 161 13.35 1.94 -11.84
N SER A 162 12.58 1.28 -10.99
CA SER A 162 11.72 0.16 -11.36
C SER A 162 10.39 0.62 -12.00
N ARG A 163 9.92 1.84 -11.69
CA ARG A 163 8.83 2.49 -12.44
C ARG A 163 9.30 2.95 -13.83
N GLU A 164 10.50 3.53 -13.91
CA GLU A 164 11.17 3.84 -15.19
C GLU A 164 11.38 2.56 -16.02
N LEU A 165 11.84 1.47 -15.39
CA LEU A 165 11.99 0.17 -16.03
C LEU A 165 10.65 -0.37 -16.57
N LEU A 166 9.58 -0.32 -15.77
CA LEU A 166 8.24 -0.72 -16.20
C LEU A 166 7.74 0.12 -17.38
N GLN A 167 7.93 1.44 -17.34
CA GLN A 167 7.58 2.34 -18.45
C GLN A 167 8.36 2.03 -19.72
N LEU A 168 9.67 1.80 -19.59
CA LEU A 168 10.54 1.44 -20.72
C LEU A 168 10.17 0.07 -21.30
N LEU A 169 9.83 -0.92 -20.48
CA LEU A 169 9.37 -2.23 -20.96
C LEU A 169 8.02 -2.13 -21.69
N MET A 170 7.08 -1.32 -21.17
CA MET A 170 5.80 -1.06 -21.85
C MET A 170 6.00 -0.32 -23.18
N ALA A 171 6.85 0.70 -23.20
CA ALA A 171 7.18 1.47 -24.40
C ALA A 171 7.89 0.59 -25.44
N LEU A 172 8.76 -0.33 -25.01
CA LEU A 172 9.42 -1.30 -25.87
C LEU A 172 8.39 -2.22 -26.55
N ALA A 173 7.45 -2.79 -25.77
CA ALA A 173 6.40 -3.65 -26.29
C ALA A 173 5.51 -2.92 -27.32
N GLN A 174 5.21 -1.64 -27.07
CA GLN A 174 4.45 -0.80 -28.01
C GLN A 174 5.23 -0.52 -29.30
N ALA A 175 6.52 -0.18 -29.20
CA ALA A 175 7.37 0.06 -30.36
C ALA A 175 7.54 -1.21 -31.21
N GLU A 176 7.68 -2.38 -30.58
CA GLU A 176 7.75 -3.67 -31.29
C GLU A 176 6.45 -4.03 -31.99
N LYS A 177 5.30 -3.73 -31.36
CA LYS A 177 4.00 -3.90 -32.00
C LYS A 177 3.86 -2.99 -33.23
N ALA A 178 4.23 -1.71 -33.11
CA ALA A 178 4.19 -0.75 -34.21
C ALA A 178 5.08 -1.18 -35.39
N LEU A 179 6.29 -1.68 -35.12
CA LEU A 179 7.20 -2.17 -36.18
C LEU A 179 6.64 -3.37 -36.95
N ARG A 180 5.80 -4.21 -36.33
CA ARG A 180 5.12 -5.33 -37.02
C ARG A 180 4.00 -4.86 -37.96
N GLU A 181 3.41 -3.70 -37.68
CA GLU A 181 2.27 -3.14 -38.41
C GLU A 181 2.72 -2.17 -39.53
N LEU A 182 3.97 -1.67 -39.47
CA LEU A 182 4.52 -0.69 -40.40
C LEU A 182 5.32 -1.32 -41.54
N ASN A 183 5.29 -0.70 -42.72
CA ASN A 183 6.08 -1.15 -43.86
C ASN A 183 7.57 -0.86 -43.69
N PRO A 184 8.46 -1.87 -43.84
CA PRO A 184 9.91 -1.67 -43.84
C PRO A 184 10.31 -0.68 -44.93
N GLY A 185 10.94 0.43 -44.55
CA GLY A 185 11.34 1.50 -45.47
C GLY A 185 10.47 2.76 -45.42
N SER A 186 9.34 2.74 -44.71
CA SER A 186 8.59 3.97 -44.42
C SER A 186 9.32 4.84 -43.38
N SER A 187 9.15 6.16 -43.49
CA SER A 187 9.70 7.11 -42.50
C SER A 187 9.20 6.79 -41.08
N SER A 188 7.94 6.37 -40.94
CA SER A 188 7.35 5.93 -39.66
C SER A 188 8.02 4.68 -39.10
N TYR A 189 8.40 3.72 -39.94
CA TYR A 189 9.15 2.53 -39.52
C TYR A 189 10.54 2.90 -39.00
N GLN A 190 11.26 3.77 -39.71
CA GLN A 190 12.59 4.24 -39.29
C GLN A 190 12.54 4.98 -37.95
N LEU A 191 11.49 5.76 -37.72
CA LEU A 191 11.29 6.50 -36.47
C LEU A 191 10.94 5.54 -35.30
N ALA A 192 10.09 4.54 -35.54
CA ALA A 192 9.78 3.51 -34.55
C ALA A 192 11.01 2.65 -34.21
N GLU A 193 11.87 2.34 -35.20
CA GLU A 193 13.10 1.59 -35.01
C GLU A 193 14.14 2.39 -34.18
N ALA A 194 14.28 3.69 -34.45
CA ALA A 194 15.13 4.56 -33.67
C ALA A 194 14.65 4.69 -32.20
N HIS A 195 13.33 4.82 -32.01
CA HIS A 195 12.73 4.86 -30.67
C HIS A 195 12.95 3.56 -29.90
N LYS A 196 12.77 2.40 -30.55
CA LYS A 196 13.09 1.08 -29.97
C LYS A 196 14.54 1.00 -29.50
N LYS A 197 15.51 1.37 -30.36
CA LYS A 197 16.95 1.35 -30.04
C LYS A 197 17.30 2.26 -28.86
N CYS A 198 16.65 3.42 -28.74
CA CYS A 198 16.82 4.33 -27.61
C CYS A 198 16.36 3.69 -26.29
N ILE A 199 15.17 3.10 -26.28
CA ILE A 199 14.61 2.41 -25.10
C ILE A 199 15.49 1.24 -24.67
N GLU A 200 15.97 0.42 -25.63
CA GLU A 200 16.88 -0.70 -25.34
C GLU A 200 18.20 -0.24 -24.70
N GLN A 201 18.72 0.92 -25.13
CA GLN A 201 19.93 1.49 -24.54
C GLN A 201 19.70 1.94 -23.10
N GLN A 202 18.58 2.62 -22.84
CA GLN A 202 18.21 3.04 -21.48
C GLN A 202 18.02 1.84 -20.54
N LEU A 203 17.42 0.75 -21.03
CA LEU A 203 17.28 -0.50 -20.28
C LEU A 203 18.64 -1.14 -19.93
N ARG A 204 19.62 -1.09 -20.84
CA ARG A 204 20.99 -1.57 -20.58
C ARG A 204 21.69 -0.73 -19.50
N ASP A 205 21.52 0.59 -19.55
CA ASP A 205 22.16 1.51 -18.60
C ASP A 205 21.56 1.38 -17.19
N ILE A 206 20.26 1.06 -17.08
CA ILE A 206 19.63 0.71 -15.80
C ILE A 206 20.21 -0.60 -15.24
N ARG A 207 20.28 -1.67 -16.05
CA ARG A 207 20.85 -2.96 -15.62
C ARG A 207 22.32 -2.89 -15.21
N HIS A 208 23.10 -1.99 -15.81
CA HIS A 208 24.50 -1.77 -15.41
C HIS A 208 24.62 -1.03 -14.07
N ARG A 209 23.67 -0.14 -13.74
CA ARG A 209 23.62 0.54 -12.45
C ARG A 209 23.24 -0.41 -11.31
N GLU A 210 22.41 -1.42 -11.58
CA GLU A 210 21.99 -2.43 -10.58
C GLU A 210 23.09 -3.44 -10.19
N ARG A 211 24.21 -3.51 -10.93
CA ARG A 211 25.33 -4.45 -10.66
C ARG A 211 26.51 -3.83 -9.91
N LYS A 212 26.46 -2.53 -9.59
CA LYS A 212 27.48 -1.81 -8.82
C LYS A 212 27.00 -1.59 -7.40
#